data_AF-A0A0B6TXP9-F1
#
_entry.id   AF-A0A0B6TXP9-F1
#
_cell.length_a   1.000
_cell.length_b   1.000
_cell.length_c   1.000
_cell.angle_alpha   90.00
_cell.angle_beta   90.00
_cell.angle_gamma   90.00
#
_symmetry.space_group_name_H-M   'P 1'
#
loop_
_entity.id
_entity.type
_entity.pdbx_description
1 polymer ?
#
loop_
_entity_poly.entity_id
_entity_poly.type
_entity_poly.pdbx_seq_one_letter_code
_entity_poly.pdbx_strand_id
1 'polypeptide(L)'
;MGKFGRKMAWSAWATVAGMAALAVTPAAAAGPAEPQQECPEVVVLAARGSEQNADLEPTSYSDASPWVSNGYEAGNIRAFLRFTEARHLAETGESLLADVHVLALDGTVYPASLPLPAIAEPGEELDAAQTSSRLGGILRETPAHVIARDAFDGFVGSLHSGINGTMGYIDAWEAGTGCRPGYLLVGYSQGAMALLAQEQELARRGQLAGSFYFGNPLHALHPLASESGAVYYCADGDVVCHPTSSAGQAALGDGGGVHGLYFLDTDGDPAEAEVHVADRFREQITGYTSRP
;
A
#
# COMPACT_ATOMS: atom_id res chain seq x y z
N MET A 1 10.05 39.56 -109.35
CA MET A 1 11.46 39.92 -109.59
C MET A 1 12.26 39.73 -108.30
N GLY A 2 13.42 39.07 -108.37
CA GLY A 2 14.48 39.01 -107.33
C GLY A 2 14.21 38.04 -106.16
N LYS A 3 14.72 36.81 -106.16
CA LYS A 3 16.10 36.32 -105.87
C LYS A 3 16.52 36.37 -104.39
N PHE A 4 16.76 35.16 -103.86
CA PHE A 4 17.95 34.67 -103.13
C PHE A 4 18.46 35.39 -101.88
N GLY A 5 18.72 34.59 -100.83
CA GLY A 5 19.85 34.86 -99.92
C GLY A 5 19.79 34.16 -98.56
N ARG A 6 20.36 32.95 -98.45
CA ARG A 6 20.79 32.35 -97.16
C ARG A 6 21.95 33.17 -96.56
N LYS A 7 22.02 33.33 -95.24
CA LYS A 7 23.00 32.66 -94.33
C LYS A 7 23.12 33.37 -92.96
N MET A 8 23.08 32.52 -91.91
CA MET A 8 23.80 32.52 -90.63
C MET A 8 23.90 33.80 -89.77
N ALA A 9 23.46 33.69 -88.52
CA ALA A 9 24.36 33.76 -87.35
C ALA A 9 23.65 33.23 -86.09
N TRP A 10 24.38 32.46 -85.29
CA TRP A 10 24.00 31.92 -83.99
C TRP A 10 23.80 33.01 -82.93
N SER A 11 22.93 32.75 -81.94
CA SER A 11 23.14 33.16 -80.54
C SER A 11 22.24 32.33 -79.63
N ALA A 12 22.86 31.58 -78.74
CA ALA A 12 22.24 30.76 -77.71
C ALA A 12 21.67 31.63 -76.57
N TRP A 13 20.52 31.24 -76.04
CA TRP A 13 20.07 31.64 -74.71
C TRP A 13 19.93 30.38 -73.87
N ALA A 14 20.77 30.29 -72.85
CA ALA A 14 20.82 29.19 -71.89
C ALA A 14 19.69 29.34 -70.86
N THR A 15 18.88 28.31 -70.72
CA THR A 15 17.97 28.10 -69.59
C THR A 15 18.76 27.66 -68.37
N VAL A 16 18.65 28.41 -67.27
CA VAL A 16 19.13 28.00 -65.95
C VAL A 16 18.13 26.99 -65.37
N ALA A 17 18.53 25.72 -65.26
CA ALA A 17 17.80 24.70 -64.50
C ALA A 17 18.28 24.75 -63.04
N GLY A 18 17.39 25.11 -62.12
CA GLY A 18 17.66 25.03 -60.68
C GLY A 18 17.66 23.58 -60.20
N MET A 19 18.80 23.09 -59.72
CA MET A 19 18.90 21.83 -59.00
C MET A 19 18.46 22.05 -57.55
N ALA A 20 17.34 21.45 -57.14
CA ALA A 20 16.98 21.30 -55.74
C ALA A 20 17.86 20.20 -55.13
N ALA A 21 18.76 20.57 -54.22
CA ALA A 21 19.54 19.60 -53.46
C ALA A 21 18.66 18.98 -52.36
N LEU A 22 18.43 17.67 -52.44
CA LEU A 22 17.86 16.88 -51.35
C LEU A 22 18.93 16.74 -50.27
N ALA A 23 18.77 17.45 -49.16
CA ALA A 23 19.57 17.26 -47.97
C ALA A 23 19.15 15.94 -47.29
N VAL A 24 20.01 14.92 -47.37
CA VAL A 24 19.88 13.71 -46.56
C VAL A 24 20.40 14.05 -45.16
N THR A 25 19.50 14.25 -44.20
CA THR A 25 19.86 14.34 -42.79
C THR A 25 20.26 12.95 -42.30
N PRO A 26 21.44 12.76 -41.68
CA PRO A 26 21.75 11.49 -41.05
C PRO A 26 20.78 11.26 -39.90
N ALA A 27 20.12 10.10 -39.89
CA ALA A 27 19.33 9.67 -38.75
C ALA A 27 20.28 9.57 -37.54
N ALA A 28 20.05 10.41 -36.52
CA ALA A 28 20.69 10.24 -35.23
C ALA A 28 20.37 8.82 -34.74
N ALA A 29 21.40 8.04 -34.44
CA ALA A 29 21.22 6.76 -33.77
C ALA A 29 20.45 7.02 -32.49
N ALA A 30 19.24 6.48 -32.39
CA ALA A 30 18.52 6.43 -31.13
C ALA A 30 19.45 5.76 -30.11
N GLY A 31 19.75 6.45 -29.02
CA GLY A 31 20.39 5.81 -27.87
C GLY A 31 19.54 4.62 -27.42
N PRO A 32 20.10 3.70 -26.62
CA PRO A 32 19.27 2.68 -25.99
C PRO A 32 18.08 3.37 -25.34
N ALA A 33 16.87 2.92 -25.69
CA ALA A 33 15.66 3.38 -25.02
C ALA A 33 15.91 3.23 -23.52
N GLU A 34 15.67 4.29 -22.74
CA GLU A 34 15.57 4.12 -21.29
C GLU A 34 14.60 2.96 -21.04
N PRO A 35 14.93 2.02 -20.15
CA PRO A 35 14.03 0.92 -19.84
C PRO A 35 12.67 1.54 -19.55
N GLN A 36 11.66 1.15 -20.33
CA GLN A 36 10.28 1.55 -20.08
C GLN A 36 10.03 1.17 -18.62
N GLN A 37 9.73 2.17 -17.80
CA GLN A 37 9.49 1.95 -16.40
C GLN A 37 8.26 1.04 -16.31
N GLU A 38 8.49 -0.25 -16.05
CA GLU A 38 7.43 -1.23 -15.88
C GLU A 38 6.60 -0.77 -14.68
N CYS A 39 5.29 -0.65 -14.87
CA CYS A 39 4.37 -0.26 -13.81
C CYS A 39 3.79 -1.53 -13.19
N PRO A 40 3.63 -1.58 -11.86
CA PRO A 40 2.99 -2.73 -11.25
C PRO A 40 1.52 -2.77 -11.70
N GLU A 41 0.98 -3.95 -11.99
CA GLU A 41 -0.45 -4.07 -12.26
C GLU A 41 -1.29 -3.68 -11.03
N VAL A 42 -0.83 -4.07 -9.85
CA VAL A 42 -1.47 -3.77 -8.55
C VAL A 42 -0.49 -3.15 -7.57
N VAL A 43 -0.94 -2.10 -6.89
CA VAL A 43 -0.31 -1.61 -5.67
C VAL A 43 -1.12 -2.04 -4.46
N VAL A 44 -0.45 -2.69 -3.50
CA VAL A 44 -0.98 -2.87 -2.15
C VAL A 44 -0.72 -1.58 -1.39
N LEU A 45 -1.78 -0.81 -1.10
CA LEU A 45 -1.69 0.36 -0.23
C LEU A 45 -1.89 -0.09 1.21
N ALA A 46 -0.81 -0.03 2.00
CA ALA A 46 -0.79 -0.56 3.36
C ALA A 46 -0.87 0.55 4.42
N ALA A 47 -1.64 0.33 5.48
CA ALA A 47 -1.68 1.20 6.65
C ALA A 47 -1.59 0.39 7.95
N ARG A 48 -0.47 0.57 8.65
CA ARG A 48 -0.14 -0.15 9.89
C ARG A 48 -1.07 0.20 11.07
N GLY A 49 -1.02 -0.65 12.10
CA GLY A 49 -1.70 -0.42 13.37
C GLY A 49 -1.03 0.68 14.18
N SER A 50 -1.71 1.16 15.21
CA SER A 50 -1.17 2.18 16.11
C SER A 50 0.13 1.70 16.79
N GLU A 51 1.08 2.62 16.92
CA GLU A 51 2.40 2.44 17.51
C GLU A 51 3.29 1.37 16.87
N GLN A 52 2.93 0.85 15.70
CA GLN A 52 3.80 -0.02 14.90
C GLN A 52 4.88 0.78 14.16
N ASN A 53 5.70 1.52 14.90
CA ASN A 53 6.68 2.47 14.36
C ASN A 53 8.13 1.97 14.45
N ALA A 54 8.33 0.75 14.93
CA ALA A 54 9.62 0.05 14.96
C ALA A 54 9.73 -0.96 13.80
N ASP A 55 10.95 -1.38 13.49
CA ASP A 55 11.26 -2.42 12.49
C ASP A 55 10.63 -2.16 11.09
N LEU A 56 10.81 -0.93 10.60
CA LEU A 56 10.26 -0.44 9.33
C LEU A 56 11.24 -0.64 8.18
N GLU A 57 11.73 -1.86 7.98
CA GLU A 57 12.67 -2.15 6.89
C GLU A 57 11.96 -2.34 5.54
N PRO A 58 12.54 -1.81 4.45
CA PRO A 58 12.14 -2.17 3.10
C PRO A 58 12.08 -3.68 2.92
N THR A 59 10.98 -4.18 2.37
CA THR A 59 10.74 -5.62 2.23
C THR A 59 10.50 -5.98 0.77
N SER A 60 11.26 -6.95 0.26
CA SER A 60 10.89 -7.69 -0.94
C SER A 60 10.05 -8.90 -0.52
N TYR A 61 8.96 -9.13 -1.25
CA TYR A 61 8.04 -10.23 -0.99
C TYR A 61 8.23 -11.42 -1.93
N SER A 62 8.94 -11.23 -3.05
CA SER A 62 9.18 -12.28 -4.04
C SER A 62 10.52 -12.07 -4.73
N ASP A 63 11.26 -13.17 -4.92
CA ASP A 63 12.50 -13.16 -5.71
C ASP A 63 12.25 -12.88 -7.21
N ALA A 64 11.00 -13.04 -7.67
CA ALA A 64 10.57 -12.74 -9.03
C ALA A 64 10.09 -11.28 -9.20
N SER A 65 10.02 -10.52 -8.11
CA SER A 65 9.52 -9.14 -8.13
C SER A 65 10.66 -8.13 -8.15
N PRO A 66 10.62 -7.12 -9.04
CA PRO A 66 11.53 -5.98 -8.98
C PRO A 66 11.14 -4.98 -7.88
N TRP A 67 9.98 -5.16 -7.24
CA TRP A 67 9.38 -4.21 -6.32
C TRP A 67 9.83 -4.44 -4.88
N VAL A 68 10.29 -3.37 -4.23
CA VAL A 68 10.62 -3.37 -2.80
C VAL A 68 9.70 -2.36 -2.10
N SER A 69 9.08 -2.76 -0.99
CA SER A 69 8.23 -1.87 -0.20
C SER A 69 9.05 -0.76 0.47
N ASN A 70 8.37 0.30 0.90
CA ASN A 70 9.00 1.34 1.73
C ASN A 70 9.12 0.96 3.22
N GLY A 71 8.66 -0.24 3.62
CA GLY A 71 8.82 -0.82 4.95
C GLY A 71 7.77 -0.42 6.00
N TYR A 72 6.93 0.57 5.71
CA TYR A 72 5.95 1.12 6.67
C TYR A 72 4.70 0.24 6.88
N GLU A 73 4.61 -0.93 6.24
CA GLU A 73 3.50 -1.86 6.43
C GLU A 73 3.53 -2.56 7.80
N ALA A 74 4.69 -2.57 8.46
CA ALA A 74 4.94 -3.18 9.77
C ALA A 74 4.61 -4.69 9.87
N GLY A 75 4.75 -5.26 11.06
CA GLY A 75 4.77 -6.70 11.31
C GLY A 75 3.55 -7.47 10.81
N ASN A 76 2.33 -7.09 11.19
CA ASN A 76 1.12 -7.86 10.87
C ASN A 76 0.83 -7.90 9.36
N ILE A 77 0.93 -6.76 8.67
CA ILE A 77 0.69 -6.72 7.21
C ILE A 77 1.83 -7.43 6.47
N ARG A 78 3.08 -7.26 6.91
CA ARG A 78 4.23 -7.98 6.35
C ARG A 78 4.06 -9.49 6.49
N ALA A 79 3.60 -9.95 7.65
CA ALA A 79 3.35 -11.36 7.92
C ALA A 79 2.21 -11.91 7.06
N PHE A 80 1.09 -11.17 6.95
CA PHE A 80 0.00 -11.51 6.04
C PHE A 80 0.44 -11.68 4.58
N LEU A 81 1.22 -10.73 4.06
CA LEU A 81 1.69 -10.76 2.68
C LEU A 81 2.66 -11.94 2.44
N ARG A 82 3.58 -12.19 3.38
CA ARG A 82 4.49 -13.35 3.33
C ARG A 82 3.75 -14.67 3.42
N PHE A 83 2.77 -14.77 4.31
CA PHE A 83 1.93 -15.95 4.46
C PHE A 83 1.20 -16.28 3.15
N THR A 84 0.59 -15.26 2.54
CA THR A 84 -0.19 -15.44 1.31
C THR A 84 0.69 -15.80 0.11
N GLU A 85 1.85 -15.16 -0.04
CA GLU A 85 2.84 -15.51 -1.08
C GLU A 85 3.37 -16.94 -0.90
N ALA A 86 3.84 -17.29 0.29
CA ALA A 86 4.41 -18.61 0.56
C ALA A 86 3.39 -19.73 0.29
N ARG A 87 2.13 -19.49 0.67
CA ARG A 87 1.03 -20.41 0.42
C ARG A 87 0.73 -20.54 -1.08
N HIS A 88 0.63 -19.44 -1.81
CA HIS A 88 0.38 -19.47 -3.25
C HIS A 88 1.51 -20.16 -4.02
N LEU A 89 2.76 -19.84 -3.67
CA LEU A 89 3.94 -20.44 -4.28
C LEU A 89 4.01 -21.94 -4.02
N ALA A 90 3.69 -22.39 -2.81
CA ALA A 90 3.65 -23.81 -2.48
C ALA A 90 2.57 -24.58 -3.26
N GLU A 91 1.42 -23.95 -3.53
CA GLU A 91 0.30 -24.58 -4.25
C GLU A 91 0.47 -24.57 -5.76
N THR A 92 1.04 -23.51 -6.33
CA THR A 92 1.05 -23.27 -7.79
C THR A 92 2.44 -23.36 -8.42
N GLY A 93 3.49 -23.15 -7.64
CA GLY A 93 4.86 -22.97 -8.14
C GLY A 93 5.13 -21.60 -8.78
N GLU A 94 4.16 -20.68 -8.76
CA GLU A 94 4.29 -19.31 -9.27
C GLU A 94 4.21 -18.30 -8.13
N SER A 95 4.82 -17.12 -8.32
CA SER A 95 4.78 -16.05 -7.32
C SER A 95 3.54 -15.20 -7.50
N LEU A 96 2.78 -14.99 -6.42
CA LEU A 96 1.58 -14.13 -6.42
C LEU A 96 1.98 -12.66 -6.49
N LEU A 97 3.07 -12.31 -5.82
CA LEU A 97 3.52 -10.92 -5.64
C LEU A 97 4.62 -10.50 -6.61
N ALA A 98 4.81 -11.24 -7.71
CA ALA A 98 5.82 -10.93 -8.74
C ALA A 98 5.62 -9.54 -9.36
N ASP A 99 4.37 -9.12 -9.62
CA ASP A 99 4.06 -7.81 -10.21
C ASP A 99 3.21 -6.91 -9.28
N VAL A 100 3.46 -7.05 -7.97
CA VAL A 100 2.78 -6.28 -6.94
C VAL A 100 3.76 -5.39 -6.21
N HIS A 101 3.48 -4.09 -6.17
CA HIS A 101 4.23 -3.15 -5.35
C HIS A 101 3.48 -2.86 -4.05
N VAL A 102 4.17 -2.96 -2.90
CA VAL A 102 3.60 -2.58 -1.60
C VAL A 102 4.02 -1.15 -1.27
N LEU A 103 3.05 -0.24 -1.27
CA LEU A 103 3.22 1.15 -0.87
C LEU A 103 2.54 1.37 0.48
N ALA A 104 3.31 1.46 1.57
CA ALA A 104 2.73 1.71 2.88
C ALA A 104 2.69 3.20 3.21
N LEU A 105 1.66 3.66 3.92
CA LEU A 105 1.55 5.05 4.36
C LEU A 105 2.67 5.35 5.37
N ASP A 106 3.59 6.23 4.99
CA ASP A 106 4.71 6.60 5.83
C ASP A 106 4.34 7.59 6.94
N GLY A 107 5.28 7.86 7.85
CA GLY A 107 5.06 8.73 9.00
C GLY A 107 4.75 10.20 8.65
N THR A 108 4.99 10.65 7.41
CA THR A 108 4.67 12.02 6.98
C THR A 108 3.19 12.21 6.71
N VAL A 109 2.49 11.13 6.32
CA VAL A 109 1.06 11.13 6.02
C VAL A 109 0.26 10.45 7.13
N TYR A 110 0.79 9.35 7.66
CA TYR A 110 0.15 8.53 8.67
C TYR A 110 1.15 8.19 9.80
N PRO A 111 1.16 9.01 10.88
CA PRO A 111 2.03 8.79 12.03
C PRO A 111 1.75 7.50 12.81
N ALA A 112 0.57 6.90 12.62
CA ALA A 112 0.09 5.73 13.35
C ALA A 112 0.29 5.88 14.87
N SER A 113 0.01 7.07 15.43
CA SER A 113 0.26 7.34 16.83
C SER A 113 -0.97 7.05 17.69
N LEU A 114 -0.71 6.44 18.84
CA LEU A 114 -1.56 6.24 20.01
C LEU A 114 -0.62 6.34 21.22
N PRO A 115 -0.25 7.56 21.64
CA PRO A 115 0.80 7.74 22.64
C PRO A 115 0.31 7.23 23.99
N LEU A 116 0.67 5.98 24.29
CA LEU A 116 0.48 5.31 25.56
C LEU A 116 1.85 5.15 26.22
N PRO A 117 1.98 5.36 27.54
CA PRO A 117 3.21 5.05 28.24
C PRO A 117 3.54 3.57 28.07
N ALA A 118 4.75 3.27 27.60
CA ALA A 118 5.24 1.90 27.52
C ALA A 118 5.27 1.29 28.93
N ILE A 119 4.55 0.19 29.13
CA ILE A 119 4.57 -0.56 30.40
C ILE A 119 5.60 -1.72 30.29
N ALA A 120 5.74 -2.28 29.08
CA ALA A 120 6.68 -3.33 28.72
C ALA A 120 7.35 -3.00 27.39
N GLU A 121 8.59 -3.46 27.20
CA GLU A 121 9.25 -3.45 25.89
C GLU A 121 8.70 -4.56 24.99
N PRO A 122 8.83 -4.46 23.65
CA PRO A 122 8.44 -5.54 22.73
C PRO A 122 9.11 -6.88 23.11
N GLY A 123 8.29 -7.91 23.36
CA GLY A 123 8.75 -9.25 23.76
C GLY A 123 9.10 -9.41 25.26
N GLU A 124 8.87 -8.39 26.09
CA GLU A 124 9.04 -8.48 27.53
C GLU A 124 7.77 -9.00 28.22
N GLU A 125 7.86 -10.18 28.84
CA GLU A 125 6.82 -10.70 29.72
C GLU A 125 6.97 -10.12 31.12
N LEU A 126 5.93 -9.42 31.59
CA LEU A 126 5.88 -8.90 32.95
C LEU A 126 4.90 -9.70 33.79
N ASP A 127 5.32 -10.07 35.01
CA ASP A 127 4.38 -10.61 35.98
C ASP A 127 3.45 -9.51 36.53
N ALA A 128 2.39 -9.91 37.23
CA ALA A 128 1.40 -8.97 37.77
C ALA A 128 2.00 -7.96 38.78
N ALA A 129 3.02 -8.35 39.54
CA ALA A 129 3.66 -7.47 40.51
C ALA A 129 4.55 -6.43 39.80
N GLN A 130 5.32 -6.86 38.80
CA GLN A 130 6.15 -5.99 37.96
C GLN A 130 5.31 -5.00 37.17
N THR A 131 4.23 -5.48 36.55
CA THR A 131 3.23 -4.63 35.86
C THR A 131 2.65 -3.60 36.81
N SER A 132 2.25 -3.99 38.02
CA SER A 132 1.69 -3.07 39.01
C SER A 132 2.69 -2.01 39.49
N SER A 133 3.96 -2.39 39.64
CA SER A 133 5.04 -1.49 40.06
C SER A 133 5.32 -0.44 38.98
N ARG A 134 5.44 -0.86 37.72
CA ARG A 134 5.69 0.04 36.59
C ARG A 134 4.51 0.97 36.31
N LEU A 135 3.29 0.42 36.28
CA LEU A 135 2.08 1.22 36.15
C LEU A 135 1.93 2.22 37.30
N GLY A 136 2.29 1.82 38.53
CA GLY A 136 2.32 2.73 39.68
C GLY A 136 3.36 3.85 39.55
N GLY A 137 4.52 3.58 38.94
CA GLY A 137 5.52 4.59 38.60
C GLY A 137 5.00 5.58 37.56
N ILE A 138 4.48 5.07 36.44
CA ILE A 138 3.88 5.87 35.37
C ILE A 138 2.76 6.78 35.91
N LEU A 139 1.85 6.24 36.72
CA LEU A 139 0.72 7.00 37.27
C LEU A 139 1.12 8.05 38.32
N ARG A 140 2.30 7.91 38.94
CA ARG A 140 2.87 8.95 39.81
C ARG A 140 3.46 10.11 39.01
N GLU A 141 4.04 9.83 37.85
CA GLU A 141 4.65 10.83 36.98
C GLU A 141 3.61 11.52 36.08
N THR A 142 2.71 10.72 35.49
CA THR A 142 1.67 11.17 34.57
C THR A 142 0.31 10.65 35.04
N PRO A 143 -0.63 11.54 35.45
CA PRO A 143 -1.96 11.11 35.86
C PRO A 143 -2.73 10.39 34.74
N ALA A 144 -3.54 9.39 35.11
CA ALA A 144 -4.29 8.55 34.17
C ALA A 144 -5.14 9.32 33.14
N HIS A 145 -5.72 10.46 33.54
CA HIS A 145 -6.55 11.27 32.65
C HIS A 145 -5.73 12.04 31.59
N VAL A 146 -4.46 12.32 31.87
CA VAL A 146 -3.53 12.93 30.91
C VAL A 146 -3.15 11.89 29.86
N ILE A 147 -2.73 10.69 30.31
CA ILE A 147 -2.46 9.54 29.44
C ILE A 147 -3.65 9.25 28.51
N ALA A 148 -4.86 9.18 29.08
CA ALA A 148 -6.06 8.90 28.30
C ALA A 148 -6.38 10.00 27.27
N ARG A 149 -6.12 11.27 27.60
CA ARG A 149 -6.29 12.39 26.67
C ARG A 149 -5.25 12.35 25.57
N ASP A 150 -3.98 12.20 25.91
CA ASP A 150 -2.88 12.21 24.95
C ASP A 150 -3.02 11.04 23.97
N ALA A 151 -3.34 9.85 24.47
CA ALA A 151 -3.65 8.68 23.64
C ALA A 151 -4.79 8.97 22.66
N PHE A 152 -5.88 9.58 23.14
CA PHE A 152 -7.01 9.95 22.29
C PHE A 152 -6.64 11.02 21.24
N ASP A 153 -5.96 12.08 21.64
CA ASP A 153 -5.56 13.18 20.75
C ASP A 153 -4.57 12.71 19.68
N GLY A 154 -3.59 11.88 20.06
CA GLY A 154 -2.65 11.26 19.12
C GLY A 154 -3.34 10.29 18.14
N PHE A 155 -4.30 9.51 18.64
CA PHE A 155 -5.11 8.61 17.81
C PHE A 155 -5.95 9.38 16.78
N VAL A 156 -6.69 10.40 17.22
CA VAL A 156 -7.54 11.23 16.35
C VAL A 156 -6.69 12.02 15.37
N GLY A 157 -5.57 12.59 15.82
CA GLY A 157 -4.63 13.32 14.97
C GLY A 157 -4.05 12.45 13.87
N SER A 158 -3.61 11.23 14.21
CA SER A 158 -3.08 10.26 13.25
C SER A 158 -4.13 9.82 12.23
N LEU A 159 -5.35 9.56 12.69
CA LEU A 159 -6.46 9.20 11.81
C LEU A 159 -6.84 10.35 10.86
N HIS A 160 -6.97 11.57 11.37
CA HIS A 160 -7.30 12.74 10.56
C HIS A 160 -6.23 13.03 9.51
N SER A 161 -4.94 12.93 9.88
CA SER A 161 -3.82 13.07 8.95
C SER A 161 -3.85 11.99 7.87
N GLY A 162 -4.00 10.71 8.27
CA GLY A 162 -4.07 9.59 7.34
C GLY A 162 -5.24 9.73 6.36
N ILE A 163 -6.43 10.05 6.86
CA ILE A 163 -7.63 10.20 6.01
C ILE A 163 -7.45 11.31 4.98
N ASN A 164 -6.95 12.47 5.39
CA ASN A 164 -6.83 13.63 4.50
C ASN A 164 -5.61 13.55 3.56
N GLY A 165 -4.54 12.89 4.00
CA GLY A 165 -3.27 12.86 3.27
C GLY A 165 -3.13 11.69 2.30
N THR A 166 -3.89 10.60 2.48
CA THR A 166 -3.70 9.36 1.68
C THR A 166 -3.86 9.60 0.17
N MET A 167 -4.89 10.33 -0.26
CA MET A 167 -5.07 10.58 -1.70
C MET A 167 -3.97 11.44 -2.29
N GLY A 168 -3.47 12.44 -1.54
CA GLY A 168 -2.30 13.22 -1.97
C GLY A 168 -1.02 12.39 -2.04
N TYR A 169 -0.89 11.39 -1.16
CA TYR A 169 0.22 10.44 -1.18
C TYR A 169 0.21 9.55 -2.42
N ILE A 170 -0.97 8.99 -2.75
CA ILE A 170 -1.21 8.25 -3.99
C ILE A 170 -0.88 9.12 -5.20
N ASP A 171 -1.43 10.34 -5.26
CA ASP A 171 -1.22 11.27 -6.38
C ASP A 171 0.28 11.61 -6.57
N ALA A 172 1.01 11.79 -5.47
CA ALA A 172 2.45 12.05 -5.50
C ALA A 172 3.25 10.84 -6.02
N TRP A 173 2.89 9.63 -5.59
CA TRP A 173 3.53 8.40 -6.05
C TRP A 173 3.25 8.14 -7.55
N GLU A 174 2.00 8.29 -8.00
CA GLU A 174 1.64 8.16 -9.42
C GLU A 174 2.34 9.22 -10.27
N ALA A 175 2.42 10.47 -9.81
CA ALA A 175 3.13 11.52 -10.53
C ALA A 175 4.64 11.27 -10.59
N GLY A 176 5.23 10.72 -9.53
CA GLY A 176 6.65 10.40 -9.45
C GLY A 176 7.06 9.20 -10.29
N THR A 177 6.16 8.22 -10.47
CA THR A 177 6.42 6.97 -11.21
C THR A 177 5.87 6.98 -12.64
N GLY A 178 4.87 7.83 -12.92
CA GLY A 178 4.08 7.77 -14.16
C GLY A 178 3.07 6.63 -14.20
N CYS A 179 2.98 5.81 -13.14
CA CYS A 179 2.11 4.64 -13.09
C CYS A 179 0.70 4.97 -12.61
N ARG A 180 -0.30 4.20 -13.07
CA ARG A 180 -1.69 4.26 -12.64
C ARG A 180 -2.28 2.86 -12.43
N PRO A 181 -1.87 2.18 -11.34
CA PRO A 181 -2.25 0.81 -11.07
C PRO A 181 -3.66 0.71 -10.47
N GLY A 182 -4.10 -0.53 -10.26
CA GLY A 182 -5.13 -0.81 -9.26
C GLY A 182 -4.57 -0.74 -7.84
N TYR A 183 -5.40 -0.36 -6.88
CA TYR A 183 -5.08 -0.29 -5.47
C TYR A 183 -5.87 -1.34 -4.70
N LEU A 184 -5.14 -2.23 -4.04
CA LEU A 184 -5.67 -3.15 -3.05
C LEU A 184 -5.32 -2.58 -1.68
N LEU A 185 -6.36 -2.24 -0.89
CA LEU A 185 -6.17 -1.64 0.43
C LEU A 185 -5.93 -2.72 1.48
N VAL A 186 -4.88 -2.59 2.29
CA VAL A 186 -4.64 -3.48 3.43
C VAL A 186 -4.40 -2.64 4.68
N GLY A 187 -5.35 -2.67 5.60
CA GLY A 187 -5.29 -1.88 6.83
C GLY A 187 -5.43 -2.74 8.07
N TYR A 188 -4.65 -2.44 9.09
CA TYR A 188 -4.71 -3.11 10.39
C TYR A 188 -5.03 -2.13 11.51
N SER A 189 -5.99 -2.47 12.37
CA SER A 189 -6.41 -1.67 13.53
C SER A 189 -6.75 -0.22 13.12
N GLN A 190 -6.05 0.79 13.65
CA GLN A 190 -6.21 2.20 13.25
C GLN A 190 -5.99 2.42 11.73
N GLY A 191 -5.08 1.69 11.11
CA GLY A 191 -4.80 1.82 9.68
C GLY A 191 -5.96 1.34 8.81
N ALA A 192 -6.74 0.37 9.29
CA ALA A 192 -7.97 -0.04 8.63
C ALA A 192 -8.98 1.12 8.54
N MET A 193 -9.08 1.94 9.58
CA MET A 193 -9.96 3.11 9.57
C MET A 193 -9.45 4.20 8.60
N ALA A 194 -8.14 4.40 8.52
CA ALA A 194 -7.54 5.38 7.62
C ALA A 194 -7.80 5.05 6.14
N LEU A 195 -7.69 3.77 5.77
CA LEU A 195 -7.88 3.30 4.40
C LEU A 195 -9.35 3.10 4.01
N LEU A 196 -10.22 2.71 4.94
CA LEU A 196 -11.66 2.60 4.69
C LEU A 196 -12.25 3.89 4.10
N ALA A 197 -11.78 5.05 4.57
CA ALA A 197 -12.24 6.34 4.08
C ALA A 197 -11.89 6.62 2.60
N GLN A 198 -10.96 5.85 2.02
CA GLN A 198 -10.42 6.07 0.68
C GLN A 198 -11.11 5.22 -0.40
N GLU A 199 -11.82 4.16 0.00
CA GLU A 199 -12.46 3.24 -0.95
C GLU A 199 -13.36 3.96 -1.95
N GLN A 200 -14.18 4.91 -1.49
CA GLN A 200 -15.10 5.62 -2.37
C GLN A 200 -14.37 6.43 -3.44
N GLU A 201 -13.23 7.04 -3.09
CA GLU A 201 -12.43 7.83 -4.04
C GLU A 201 -11.76 6.92 -5.06
N LEU A 202 -11.09 5.86 -4.61
CA LEU A 202 -10.41 4.90 -5.48
C LEU A 202 -11.39 4.17 -6.40
N ALA A 203 -12.59 3.82 -5.90
CA ALA A 203 -13.65 3.24 -6.71
C ALA A 203 -14.12 4.23 -7.78
N ARG A 204 -14.29 5.52 -7.44
CA ARG A 204 -14.67 6.55 -8.42
C ARG A 204 -13.60 6.75 -9.50
N ARG A 205 -12.33 6.58 -9.15
CA ARG A 205 -11.20 6.61 -10.09
C ARG A 205 -11.09 5.35 -10.96
N GLY A 206 -11.87 4.31 -10.67
CA GLY A 206 -11.75 3.00 -11.32
C GLY A 206 -10.47 2.26 -10.92
N GLN A 207 -9.87 2.63 -9.80
CA GLN A 207 -8.59 2.10 -9.31
C GLN A 207 -8.75 1.28 -8.02
N LEU A 208 -9.95 1.05 -7.50
CA LEU A 208 -10.12 0.17 -6.35
C LEU A 208 -10.14 -1.29 -6.80
N ALA A 209 -9.05 -2.02 -6.53
CA ALA A 209 -8.92 -3.44 -6.82
C ALA A 209 -9.56 -4.32 -5.74
N GLY A 210 -9.59 -3.87 -4.49
CA GLY A 210 -10.17 -4.59 -3.35
C GLY A 210 -9.72 -4.00 -2.01
N SER A 211 -10.20 -4.55 -0.90
CA SER A 211 -9.85 -4.04 0.44
C SER A 211 -9.87 -5.13 1.50
N PHE A 212 -8.90 -5.10 2.41
CA PHE A 212 -8.68 -6.09 3.47
C PHE A 212 -8.39 -5.36 4.77
N TYR A 213 -9.22 -5.61 5.78
CA TYR A 213 -9.15 -4.91 7.05
C TYR A 213 -9.10 -5.88 8.22
N PHE A 214 -8.04 -5.77 9.02
CA PHE A 214 -7.78 -6.64 10.15
C PHE A 214 -7.99 -5.88 11.46
N GLY A 215 -8.71 -6.46 12.42
CA GLY A 215 -8.92 -5.85 13.73
C GLY A 215 -9.56 -4.46 13.69
N ASN A 216 -10.36 -4.14 12.67
CA ASN A 216 -10.89 -2.79 12.48
C ASN A 216 -11.82 -2.39 13.65
N PRO A 217 -11.54 -1.31 14.41
CA PRO A 217 -12.43 -0.86 15.50
C PRO A 217 -13.85 -0.50 15.03
N LEU A 218 -14.02 -0.16 13.75
CA LEU A 218 -15.31 0.15 13.14
C LEU A 218 -16.01 -1.11 12.58
N HIS A 219 -15.59 -2.32 12.95
CA HIS A 219 -16.11 -3.57 12.40
C HIS A 219 -17.64 -3.65 12.43
N ALA A 220 -18.26 -3.26 13.54
CA ALA A 220 -19.71 -3.28 13.73
C ALA A 220 -20.48 -2.23 12.93
N LEU A 221 -19.81 -1.22 12.39
CA LEU A 221 -20.41 -0.12 11.62
C LEU A 221 -20.37 -0.36 10.10
N HIS A 222 -19.75 -1.46 9.66
CA HIS A 222 -19.72 -1.77 8.23
C HIS A 222 -21.08 -2.26 7.75
N PRO A 223 -21.59 -1.75 6.61
CA PRO A 223 -22.74 -2.34 5.99
C PRO A 223 -22.42 -3.80 5.63
N LEU A 224 -23.35 -4.69 5.98
CA LEU A 224 -23.36 -6.07 5.50
C LEU A 224 -23.29 -6.02 3.96
N ALA A 225 -22.16 -6.45 3.40
CA ALA A 225 -21.76 -6.34 2.01
C ALA A 225 -21.39 -4.91 1.54
N SER A 226 -20.09 -4.64 1.50
CA SER A 226 -19.58 -3.65 0.56
C SER A 226 -19.66 -4.22 -0.86
N GLU A 227 -20.23 -3.46 -1.81
CA GLU A 227 -20.16 -3.81 -3.24
C GLU A 227 -18.71 -3.82 -3.76
N SER A 228 -17.72 -3.33 -2.98
CA SER A 228 -16.29 -3.31 -3.32
C SER A 228 -15.56 -4.65 -3.15
N GLY A 229 -16.22 -5.69 -2.61
CA GLY A 229 -15.56 -6.97 -2.32
C GLY A 229 -14.63 -6.91 -1.10
N ALA A 230 -14.78 -5.91 -0.24
CA ALA A 230 -13.98 -5.74 0.97
C ALA A 230 -14.08 -6.95 1.93
N VAL A 231 -12.94 -7.40 2.43
CA VAL A 231 -12.80 -8.46 3.43
C VAL A 231 -12.50 -7.83 4.78
N TYR A 232 -13.37 -8.10 5.76
CA TYR A 232 -13.19 -7.67 7.14
C TYR A 232 -12.90 -8.89 8.00
N TYR A 233 -11.71 -8.95 8.60
CA TYR A 233 -11.31 -10.02 9.48
C TYR A 233 -11.15 -9.50 10.92
N CYS A 234 -11.95 -10.09 11.80
CA CYS A 234 -11.87 -9.89 13.24
C CYS A 234 -11.58 -11.27 13.85
N ALA A 235 -10.41 -11.43 14.45
CA ALA A 235 -10.01 -12.68 15.09
C ALA A 235 -10.90 -12.99 16.30
N ASP A 236 -11.15 -14.26 16.56
CA ASP A 236 -11.98 -14.68 17.70
C ASP A 236 -11.36 -14.22 19.02
N GLY A 237 -12.14 -13.48 19.81
CA GLY A 237 -11.67 -12.88 21.07
C GLY A 237 -11.01 -11.51 20.92
N ASP A 238 -10.90 -10.96 19.71
CA ASP A 238 -10.46 -9.58 19.50
C ASP A 238 -11.54 -8.58 19.92
N VAL A 239 -11.30 -7.96 21.07
CA VAL A 239 -12.20 -7.00 21.71
C VAL A 239 -12.25 -5.64 21.01
N VAL A 240 -11.27 -5.32 20.17
CA VAL A 240 -11.20 -4.03 19.47
C VAL A 240 -12.25 -3.98 18.37
N CYS A 241 -12.38 -5.06 17.60
CA CYS A 241 -13.40 -5.18 16.54
C CYS A 241 -14.69 -5.87 17.00
N HIS A 242 -14.65 -6.67 18.07
CA HIS A 242 -15.84 -7.29 18.65
C HIS A 242 -15.95 -7.00 20.17
N PRO A 243 -16.36 -5.78 20.55
CA PRO A 243 -16.47 -5.43 21.96
C PRO A 243 -17.60 -6.21 22.63
N THR A 244 -17.26 -7.04 23.62
CA THR A 244 -18.23 -7.68 24.53
C THR A 244 -18.27 -6.95 25.87
N SER A 245 -19.38 -7.03 26.62
CA SER A 245 -19.49 -6.36 27.93
C SER A 245 -18.46 -6.85 28.97
N SER A 246 -17.83 -8.02 28.74
CA SER A 246 -16.74 -8.58 29.55
C SER A 246 -15.33 -8.17 29.11
N ALA A 247 -15.20 -7.48 27.97
CA ALA A 247 -13.92 -7.19 27.31
C ALA A 247 -13.06 -6.10 27.96
N GLY A 248 -13.68 -5.15 28.66
CA GLY A 248 -12.97 -3.98 29.21
C GLY A 248 -11.95 -4.30 30.30
N GLN A 249 -11.98 -5.51 30.88
CA GLN A 249 -11.04 -5.94 31.92
C GLN A 249 -9.86 -6.77 31.37
N ALA A 250 -10.01 -7.43 30.22
CA ALA A 250 -8.96 -8.25 29.62
C ALA A 250 -7.95 -7.42 28.79
N ALA A 251 -8.41 -6.32 28.19
CA ALA A 251 -7.59 -5.45 27.33
C ALA A 251 -6.40 -4.76 28.04
N LEU A 252 -6.39 -4.74 29.38
CA LEU A 252 -5.37 -4.06 30.19
C LEU A 252 -4.29 -5.00 30.76
N GLY A 253 -4.45 -6.31 30.60
CA GLY A 253 -3.60 -7.32 31.26
C GLY A 253 -2.55 -7.99 30.38
N ASP A 254 -2.74 -8.04 29.05
CA ASP A 254 -2.09 -9.06 28.20
C ASP A 254 -1.39 -8.49 26.95
N GLY A 255 -0.87 -7.26 27.01
CA GLY A 255 -0.03 -6.70 25.95
C GLY A 255 -0.73 -6.49 24.58
N GLY A 256 -2.07 -6.40 24.57
CA GLY A 256 -2.87 -6.28 23.34
C GLY A 256 -3.63 -7.56 22.95
N GLY A 257 -3.34 -8.70 23.58
CA GLY A 257 -4.05 -9.96 23.36
C GLY A 257 -4.09 -10.39 21.88
N VAL A 258 -5.13 -11.13 21.49
CA VAL A 258 -5.36 -11.61 20.11
C VAL A 258 -5.31 -10.47 19.07
N HIS A 259 -5.65 -9.23 19.48
CA HIS A 259 -5.60 -8.08 18.56
C HIS A 259 -4.21 -7.88 17.97
N GLY A 260 -3.13 -8.15 18.71
CA GLY A 260 -1.76 -8.01 18.24
C GLY A 260 -1.26 -9.13 17.33
N LEU A 261 -1.98 -10.25 17.24
CA LEU A 261 -1.43 -11.53 16.76
C LEU A 261 -1.83 -11.90 15.32
N TYR A 262 -2.59 -11.07 14.61
CA TYR A 262 -3.00 -11.33 13.21
C TYR A 262 -1.79 -11.73 12.34
N PHE A 263 -1.80 -12.96 11.82
CA PHE A 263 -0.76 -13.59 11.00
C PHE A 263 0.63 -13.73 11.64
N LEU A 264 0.77 -13.40 12.93
CA LEU A 264 2.03 -13.47 13.67
C LEU A 264 2.15 -14.70 14.56
N ASP A 265 1.06 -15.45 14.78
CA ASP A 265 1.13 -16.70 15.53
C ASP A 265 1.87 -17.76 14.71
N THR A 266 3.09 -18.10 15.16
CA THR A 266 3.98 -19.06 14.49
C THR A 266 3.99 -20.44 15.14
N ASP A 267 3.30 -20.62 16.26
CA ASP A 267 3.44 -21.80 17.12
C ASP A 267 2.39 -22.90 16.82
N GLY A 268 1.54 -22.70 15.81
CA GLY A 268 0.49 -23.63 15.39
C GLY A 268 0.17 -23.60 13.89
N ASP A 269 -0.80 -24.43 13.49
CA ASP A 269 -1.40 -24.33 12.15
C ASP A 269 -2.11 -22.97 12.03
N PRO A 270 -2.03 -22.29 10.87
CA PRO A 270 -2.70 -21.01 10.66
C PRO A 270 -4.21 -21.16 10.90
N ALA A 271 -4.83 -20.16 11.50
CA ALA A 271 -6.26 -20.19 11.73
C ALA A 271 -7.02 -20.35 10.40
N GLU A 272 -8.10 -21.14 10.38
CA GLU A 272 -8.90 -21.34 9.16
C GLU A 272 -9.38 -20.00 8.57
N ALA A 273 -9.66 -19.01 9.42
CA ALA A 273 -10.01 -17.66 9.00
C ALA A 273 -8.86 -16.92 8.29
N GLU A 274 -7.61 -17.08 8.75
CA GLU A 274 -6.44 -16.49 8.09
C GLU A 274 -6.16 -17.13 6.74
N VAL A 275 -6.34 -18.46 6.64
CA VAL A 275 -6.30 -19.18 5.36
C VAL A 275 -7.36 -18.64 4.41
N HIS A 276 -8.60 -18.47 4.90
CA HIS A 276 -9.68 -17.92 4.09
C HIS A 276 -9.37 -16.50 3.60
N VAL A 277 -8.86 -15.62 4.46
CA VAL A 277 -8.49 -14.24 4.10
C VAL A 277 -7.38 -14.23 3.05
N ALA A 278 -6.35 -15.07 3.20
CA ALA A 278 -5.27 -15.21 2.23
C ALA A 278 -5.77 -15.73 0.86
N ASP A 279 -6.66 -16.72 0.86
CA ASP A 279 -7.25 -17.25 -0.37
C ASP A 279 -8.09 -16.18 -1.08
N ARG A 280 -8.85 -15.35 -0.33
CA ARG A 280 -9.60 -14.21 -0.89
C ARG A 280 -8.68 -13.13 -1.46
N PHE A 281 -7.56 -12.85 -0.81
CA PHE A 281 -6.56 -11.91 -1.32
C PHE A 281 -5.93 -12.39 -2.62
N ARG A 282 -5.56 -13.67 -2.70
CA ARG A 282 -5.09 -14.31 -3.93
C ARG A 282 -6.13 -14.18 -5.05
N GLU A 283 -7.40 -14.48 -4.78
CA GLU A 283 -8.48 -14.35 -5.76
C GLU A 283 -8.64 -12.91 -6.26
N GLN A 284 -8.48 -11.92 -5.36
CA GLN A 284 -8.54 -10.51 -5.73
C GLN A 284 -7.39 -10.11 -6.64
N ILE A 285 -6.15 -10.49 -6.34
CA ILE A 285 -4.98 -10.18 -7.18
C ILE A 285 -5.09 -10.87 -8.53
N THR A 286 -5.34 -12.18 -8.55
CA THR A 286 -5.39 -12.96 -9.80
C THR A 286 -6.59 -12.63 -10.68
N GLY A 287 -7.69 -12.18 -10.06
CA GLY A 287 -8.89 -11.72 -10.77
C GLY A 287 -8.80 -10.27 -11.24
N TYR A 288 -7.92 -9.47 -10.62
CA TYR A 288 -7.68 -8.10 -11.03
C TYR A 288 -6.81 -8.10 -12.29
N THR A 289 -7.46 -8.24 -13.43
CA THR A 289 -6.86 -7.82 -14.68
C THR A 289 -7.23 -6.36 -14.87
N SER A 290 -6.22 -5.51 -15.01
CA SER A 290 -6.36 -4.17 -15.56
C SER A 290 -6.81 -4.29 -17.04
N ARG A 291 -8.05 -4.74 -17.26
CA ARG A 291 -8.55 -4.91 -18.63
C ARG A 291 -8.78 -3.53 -19.25
N PRO A 292 -8.35 -3.38 -20.52
CA PRO A 292 -8.04 -2.11 -21.18
C PRO A 292 -9.24 -1.18 -21.38
#